data_AF-A0A968A2M0-F1
#
_entry.id   AF-A0A968A2M0-F1
#
_cell.length_a   1.000
_cell.length_b   1.000
_cell.length_c   1.000
_cell.angle_alpha   90.00
_cell.angle_beta   90.00
_cell.angle_gamma   90.00
#
_symmetry.space_group_name_H-M   'P 1'
#
loop_
_entity.id
_entity.type
_entity.pdbx_description
1 polymer ?
#
loop_
_entity_poly.entity_id
_entity_poly.type
_entity_poly.pdbx_seq_one_letter_code
_entity_poly.pdbx_strand_id
1 'polypeptide(L)' 'ALLEHNGLYERMSAENNLEFYARVWHLSKEERTARIKELLTHFGLWERRKYTVGEWSRGMKQKLALARTL' A
#
# COMPACT_ATOMS: atom_id res chain seq x y z
N ALA A 1 10.81 -15.01 -15.16
CA ALA A 1 9.74 -15.11 -14.14
C ALA A 1 9.04 -13.76 -14.05
N LEU A 2 7.77 -13.67 -14.49
CA LEU A 2 7.05 -12.39 -14.64
C LEU A 2 6.45 -11.86 -13.32
N LEU A 3 7.01 -12.26 -12.18
CA LEU A 3 6.51 -11.96 -10.82
C LEU A 3 7.58 -11.34 -9.92
N GLU A 4 8.64 -10.75 -10.48
CA GLU A 4 9.67 -10.09 -9.67
C GLU A 4 9.32 -8.64 -9.29
N HIS A 5 8.18 -8.12 -9.77
CA HIS A 5 7.65 -6.83 -9.34
C HIS A 5 6.42 -7.04 -8.47
N ASN A 6 6.53 -6.69 -7.18
CA ASN A 6 5.46 -6.76 -6.19
C ASN A 6 4.23 -5.87 -6.52
N GLY A 7 4.22 -5.24 -7.71
CA GLY A 7 3.25 -4.24 -8.14
C GLY A 7 3.30 -2.95 -7.30
N LEU A 8 4.35 -2.73 -6.51
CA LEU A 8 4.48 -1.53 -5.70
C LEU A 8 5.22 -0.45 -6.47
N TYR A 9 4.70 0.76 -6.41
CA TYR A 9 5.36 1.96 -6.91
C TYR A 9 6.36 2.43 -5.86
N GLU A 10 7.63 2.07 -6.04
CA GLU A 10 8.66 2.33 -5.03
C GLU A 10 8.93 3.82 -4.80
N ARG A 11 8.64 4.68 -5.77
CA ARG A 11 8.75 6.15 -5.64
C ARG A 11 7.57 6.79 -4.91
N MET A 12 6.56 6.01 -4.54
CA MET A 12 5.39 6.48 -3.79
C MET A 12 5.46 6.04 -2.34
N SER A 13 4.73 6.75 -1.48
CA SER A 13 4.47 6.29 -0.13
C SER A 13 3.54 5.08 -0.11
N ALA A 14 3.45 4.36 1.01
CA ALA A 14 2.54 3.22 1.12
C ALA A 14 1.07 3.63 1.05
N GLU A 15 0.73 4.78 1.65
CA GLU A 15 -0.60 5.37 1.54
C GLU A 15 -0.94 5.72 0.09
N ASN A 16 -0.01 6.33 -0.64
CA ASN A 16 -0.23 6.68 -2.06
C ASN A 16 -0.31 5.44 -2.95
N ASN A 17 0.45 4.38 -2.63
CA ASN A 17 0.34 3.09 -3.31
C ASN A 17 -1.09 2.56 -3.19
N LEU A 18 -1.63 2.46 -1.97
CA LEU A 18 -2.99 1.95 -1.77
C LEU A 18 -4.07 2.89 -2.32
N GLU A 19 -3.89 4.21 -2.20
CA GLU A 19 -4.79 5.22 -2.80
C GLU A 19 -4.87 5.06 -4.33
N PHE A 20 -3.75 4.78 -5.01
CA PHE A 20 -3.74 4.52 -6.45
C PHE A 20 -4.63 3.34 -6.81
N TYR A 21 -4.45 2.18 -6.15
CA TYR A 21 -5.24 0.99 -6.43
C TYR A 21 -6.71 1.16 -6.06
N ALA A 22 -6.99 1.80 -4.94
CA ALA A 22 -8.34 2.04 -4.48
C ALA A 22 -9.12 3.01 -5.41
N ARG A 23 -8.43 3.92 -6.11
CA ARG A 23 -9.02 4.73 -7.20
C ARG A 23 -9.30 3.91 -8.45
N VAL A 24 -8.41 2.98 -8.81
CA VAL A 24 -8.64 2.04 -9.93
C VAL A 24 -9.89 1.19 -9.69
N TRP A 25 -10.20 0.87 -8.43
CA TRP A 25 -11.43 0.18 -8.04
C TRP A 25 -12.64 1.09 -7.80
N HIS A 26 -12.55 2.38 -8.14
CA HIS A 26 -13.65 3.34 -8.05
C HIS A 26 -14.27 3.53 -6.66
N LEU A 27 -13.51 3.23 -5.59
CA LEU A 27 -13.97 3.51 -4.23
C LEU A 27 -14.09 5.02 -3.99
N SER A 28 -15.09 5.45 -3.24
CA SER A 28 -15.27 6.85 -2.81
C SER A 28 -14.11 7.32 -1.93
N LYS A 29 -13.91 8.64 -1.78
CA LYS A 29 -12.77 9.17 -1.00
C LYS A 29 -12.83 8.70 0.46
N GLU A 30 -14.02 8.63 1.01
CA GLU A 30 -14.32 8.23 2.37
C GLU A 30 -13.98 6.74 2.58
N GLU A 31 -14.44 5.87 1.67
CA GLU A 31 -14.13 4.44 1.67
C GLU A 31 -12.63 4.18 1.54
N ARG A 32 -11.96 4.86 0.60
CA ARG A 32 -10.50 4.73 0.41
C ARG A 32 -9.75 5.10 1.67
N THR A 33 -10.08 6.24 2.27
CA THR A 33 -9.39 6.73 3.48
C THR A 33 -9.55 5.75 4.64
N ALA A 34 -10.77 5.23 4.85
CA ALA A 34 -11.05 4.25 5.89
C ALA A 34 -10.29 2.93 5.64
N ARG A 35 -10.39 2.39 4.42
CA ARG A 35 -9.78 1.11 4.03
C ARG A 35 -8.26 1.15 4.11
N ILE A 36 -7.63 2.23 3.63
CA ILE A 36 -6.17 2.40 3.69
C ILE A 36 -5.69 2.45 5.13
N LYS A 37 -6.40 3.18 6.00
CA LYS A 37 -6.07 3.25 7.43
C LYS A 37 -6.19 1.89 8.09
N GLU A 38 -7.27 1.18 7.85
CA GLU A 38 -7.50 -0.18 8.37
C GLU A 38 -6.38 -1.13 7.95
N LEU A 39 -6.11 -1.25 6.65
CA LEU A 39 -5.11 -2.16 6.10
C LEU A 39 -3.71 -1.86 6.63
N LEU A 40 -3.28 -0.59 6.57
CA LEU A 40 -1.94 -0.23 7.05
C LEU A 40 -1.81 -0.41 8.57
N THR A 41 -2.88 -0.23 9.33
CA THR A 41 -2.88 -0.50 10.78
C THR A 41 -2.76 -2.01 11.03
N HIS A 42 -3.57 -2.82 10.34
CA HIS A 42 -3.59 -4.27 10.47
C HIS A 42 -2.22 -4.91 10.19
N PHE A 43 -1.50 -4.43 9.17
CA PHE A 43 -0.16 -4.92 8.84
C PHE A 43 0.98 -4.27 9.67
N GLY A 44 0.66 -3.34 10.57
CA GLY A 44 1.66 -2.62 11.39
C GLY A 44 2.53 -1.65 10.57
N LEU A 45 1.97 -1.06 9.53
CA LEU A 45 2.64 -0.15 8.58
C LEU A 45 2.19 1.32 8.72
N TRP A 46 1.16 1.59 9.52
CA TRP A 46 0.50 2.91 9.63
C TRP A 46 1.47 4.05 9.97
N GLU A 47 2.38 3.84 10.92
CA GLU A 47 3.34 4.87 11.35
C GLU A 47 4.34 5.25 10.25
N ARG A 48 4.62 4.33 9.32
CA ARG A 48 5.53 4.58 8.18
C ARG A 48 4.80 4.91 6.89
N ARG A 49 3.47 5.04 6.88
CA ARG A 49 2.64 5.15 5.66
C ARG A 49 3.05 6.27 4.69
N LYS A 50 3.66 7.34 5.20
CA LYS A 50 4.10 8.52 4.42
C LYS A 50 5.52 8.38 3.84
N TYR A 51 6.31 7.41 4.29
CA TYR A 51 7.66 7.17 3.79
C TYR A 51 7.64 6.46 2.43
N THR A 52 8.65 6.72 1.62
CA THR A 52 8.81 6.15 0.28
C THR A 52 9.01 4.64 0.38
N VAL A 53 8.22 3.86 -0.37
CA VAL A 53 8.27 2.39 -0.31
C VAL A 53 9.64 1.86 -0.74
N GLY A 54 10.38 2.57 -1.60
CA GLY A 54 11.75 2.22 -1.99
C GLY A 54 12.69 1.98 -0.81
N GLU A 55 12.51 2.71 0.29
CA GLU A 55 13.34 2.64 1.51
C GLU A 55 12.93 1.51 2.46
N TRP A 56 11.83 0.82 2.17
CA TRP A 56 11.28 -0.20 3.05
C TRP A 56 12.02 -1.53 2.94
N SER A 57 12.08 -2.26 4.06
CA SER A 57 12.60 -3.62 4.06
C SER A 57 11.75 -4.53 3.17
N ARG A 58 12.34 -5.64 2.70
CA ARG A 58 11.62 -6.65 1.90
C ARG A 58 10.34 -7.13 2.57
N GLY A 59 10.36 -7.36 3.89
CA GLY A 59 9.18 -7.78 4.65
C GLY A 59 8.09 -6.72 4.70
N MET A 60 8.43 -5.44 4.84
CA MET A 60 7.46 -4.34 4.75
C MET A 60 6.84 -4.24 3.36
N LYS A 61 7.66 -4.38 2.30
CA LYS A 61 7.17 -4.42 0.91
C LYS A 61 6.23 -5.61 0.69
N GLN A 62 6.54 -6.79 1.23
CA GLN A 62 5.65 -7.96 1.16
C GLN A 62 4.31 -7.72 1.86
N LYS A 63 4.33 -7.15 3.08
CA LYS A 63 3.10 -6.78 3.80
C LYS A 63 2.24 -5.77 3.02
N LEU A 64 2.86 -4.76 2.40
CA LEU A 64 2.14 -3.80 1.57
C LEU A 64 1.55 -4.44 0.31
N ALA A 65 2.29 -5.37 -0.31
CA ALA A 65 1.79 -6.10 -1.46
C ALA A 65 0.57 -6.97 -1.11
N LEU A 66 0.54 -7.57 0.09
CA LEU A 66 -0.62 -8.29 0.62
C LEU A 66 -1.79 -7.34 0.96
N ALA A 67 -1.49 -6.21 1.62
CA ALA A 67 -2.50 -5.20 1.93
C ALA A 67 -3.20 -4.70 0.67
N ARG A 68 -2.46 -4.53 -0.43
CA ARG A 68 -3.01 -4.13 -1.71
C ARG A 68 -4.01 -5.12 -2.28
N THR A 69 -3.92 -6.42 -1.99
CA THR A 69 -4.81 -7.44 -2.58
C THR A 69 -6.08 -7.69 -1.78
N LEU A 70 -6.23 -7.05 -0.61
CA LEU A 70 -7.35 -7.21 0.32
C LEU A 70 -8.28 -6.00 0.28
#